data_AF-V4SCE5-F1
#
_entry.id   AF-V4SCE5-F1
#
_cell.length_a   1.000
_cell.length_b   1.000
_cell.length_c   1.000
_cell.angle_alpha   90.00
_cell.angle_beta   90.00
_cell.angle_gamma   90.00
#
_symmetry.space_group_name_H-M   'P 1'
#
loop_
_entity.id
_entity.type
_entity.pdbx_description
1 polymer ?
#
loop_
_entity_poly.entity_id
_entity_poly.type
_entity_poly.pdbx_seq_one_letter_code
_entity_poly.pdbx_strand_id
1 'polypeptide(L)' 'MQTARNCKEQVGENATLVSIEKAGHLPNVERPFVYNRKLKRILASLVETVVNTAS' A
#
# COMPACT_ATOMS: atom_id res chain seq x y z
N MET A 1 4.32 -13.67 -0.84
CA MET A 1 3.34 -12.98 -1.71
C MET A 1 1.96 -13.63 -1.67
N GLN A 2 1.83 -14.97 -1.73
CA GLN A 2 0.51 -15.64 -1.73
C GLN A 2 -0.36 -15.27 -0.52
N THR A 3 0.18 -15.33 0.71
CA THR A 3 -0.56 -14.95 1.93
C THR A 3 -1.11 -13.54 1.87
N ALA A 4 -0.32 -12.57 1.40
CA ALA A 4 -0.75 -11.17 1.30
C ALA A 4 -1.85 -10.97 0.24
N ARG A 5 -1.81 -11.71 -0.88
CA ARG A 5 -2.88 -11.70 -1.90
C ARG A 5 -4.17 -12.29 -1.35
N ASN A 6 -4.09 -13.47 -0.74
CA ASN A 6 -5.25 -14.11 -0.11
C ASN A 6 -5.88 -13.20 0.97
N CYS A 7 -5.06 -12.44 1.69
CA CYS A 7 -5.54 -11.49 2.68
C CYS A 7 -6.26 -10.31 2.01
N LYS A 8 -5.70 -9.74 0.95
CA LYS A 8 -6.35 -8.68 0.16
C LYS A 8 -7.67 -9.16 -0.47
N GLU A 9 -7.72 -10.37 -0.99
CA GLU A 9 -8.94 -10.97 -1.55
C GLU A 9 -10.04 -11.11 -0.48
N GLN A 10 -9.69 -11.54 0.73
CA GLN A 10 -10.65 -11.65 1.84
C GLN A 10 -11.16 -10.29 2.33
N VAL A 11 -10.31 -9.25 2.33
CA VAL A 11 -10.68 -7.89 2.75
C VAL A 11 -11.49 -7.15 1.67
N GLY A 12 -11.43 -7.60 0.43
CA GLY A 12 -12.19 -7.02 -0.68
C GLY A 12 -11.67 -5.65 -1.10
N GLU A 13 -12.53 -4.85 -1.74
CA GLU A 13 -12.14 -3.63 -2.47
C GLU A 13 -11.52 -2.52 -1.59
N ASN A 14 -11.87 -2.46 -0.31
CA ASN A 14 -11.42 -1.39 0.60
C ASN A 14 -9.97 -1.53 1.10
N ALA A 15 -9.21 -2.51 0.61
CA ALA A 15 -7.79 -2.67 0.92
C ALA A 15 -6.89 -2.28 -0.26
N THR A 16 -5.63 -1.95 -0.01
CA THR A 16 -4.63 -1.79 -1.07
C THR A 16 -3.43 -2.66 -0.76
N LEU A 17 -3.03 -3.50 -1.71
CA LEU A 17 -1.83 -4.34 -1.59
C LEU A 17 -0.74 -3.81 -2.51
N VAL A 18 0.41 -3.44 -1.95
CA VAL A 18 1.59 -3.01 -2.71
C VAL A 18 2.78 -3.90 -2.39
N SER A 19 3.35 -4.51 -3.42
CA SER A 19 4.61 -5.23 -3.31
C SER A 19 5.80 -4.31 -3.61
N ILE A 20 6.91 -4.57 -2.92
CA ILE A 20 8.21 -3.96 -3.21
C ILE A 20 9.14 -5.09 -3.62
N GLU A 21 9.49 -5.12 -4.90
CA GLU A 21 10.38 -6.15 -5.42
C GLU A 21 11.77 -6.06 -4.80
N LYS A 22 12.43 -7.22 -4.68
CA LYS A 22 13.80 -7.35 -4.17
C LYS A 22 13.99 -6.79 -2.75
N ALA A 23 12.92 -6.74 -1.96
CA ALA A 23 12.97 -6.56 -0.51
C ALA A 23 12.68 -7.92 0.15
N GLY A 24 13.38 -8.19 1.24
CA GLY A 24 13.13 -9.28 2.17
C GLY A 24 12.06 -8.90 3.19
N HIS A 25 12.38 -9.03 4.47
CA HIS A 25 11.38 -8.95 5.55
C HIS A 25 11.06 -7.51 5.95
N LEU A 26 12.01 -6.59 5.79
CA LEU A 26 11.90 -5.20 6.26
C LEU A 26 12.08 -4.22 5.09
N PRO A 27 11.08 -4.09 4.20
CA PRO A 27 11.19 -3.24 3.01
C PRO A 27 11.42 -1.76 3.32
N ASN A 28 11.01 -1.29 4.50
CA ASN A 28 11.28 0.08 4.98
C ASN A 28 12.77 0.32 5.28
N VAL A 29 13.51 -0.71 5.71
CA VAL A 29 14.95 -0.63 6.00
C VAL A 29 15.77 -0.96 4.75
N GLU A 30 15.36 -1.98 4.00
CA GLU A 30 16.11 -2.49 2.85
C GLU A 30 15.94 -1.61 1.60
N ARG A 31 14.76 -1.00 1.40
CA ARG A 31 14.43 -0.15 0.26
C ARG A 31 13.68 1.12 0.68
N PRO A 32 14.26 1.96 1.55
CA PRO A 32 13.58 3.09 2.19
C PRO A 32 12.98 4.08 1.19
N PHE A 33 13.68 4.37 0.08
CA PHE A 33 13.19 5.29 -0.95
C PHE A 33 11.94 4.77 -1.66
N VAL A 34 11.95 3.49 -2.08
CA VAL A 34 10.81 2.88 -2.77
C VAL A 34 9.64 2.73 -1.81
N TYR A 35 9.91 2.29 -0.57
CA TYR A 35 8.92 2.19 0.48
C TYR A 35 8.23 3.53 0.74
N ASN A 36 8.99 4.58 1.02
CA ASN A 36 8.43 5.90 1.31
C ASN A 36 7.66 6.48 0.12
N ARG A 37 8.11 6.25 -1.11
CA ARG A 37 7.37 6.66 -2.32
C ARG A 37 6.02 5.95 -2.44
N LYS A 38 5.97 4.64 -2.20
CA LYS A 38 4.73 3.86 -2.24
C LYS A 38 3.78 4.26 -1.10
N LEU A 39 4.31 4.43 0.11
CA LEU A 39 3.54 4.90 1.27
C LEU A 39 2.89 6.25 1.00
N LYS A 40 3.65 7.23 0.51
CA LYS A 40 3.11 8.56 0.15
C LYS A 40 1.97 8.48 -0.85
N ARG A 41 2.05 7.59 -1.85
CA ARG A 41 0.98 7.39 -2.84
C ARG A 41 -0.30 6.83 -2.21
N ILE A 42 -0.17 5.86 -1.30
CA ILE A 42 -1.32 5.30 -0.58
C ILE A 42 -1.97 6.40 0.25
N LEU A 43 -1.18 7.14 1.03
CA LEU A 43 -1.70 8.23 1.85
C LEU A 43 -2.37 9.33 1.01
N ALA A 44 -1.80 9.71 -0.13
CA ALA A 44 -2.40 10.67 -1.04
C ALA A 44 -3.77 10.20 -1.55
N SER A 45 -3.89 8.92 -1.98
CA SER A 45 -5.18 8.37 -2.45
C SER A 45 -6.28 8.39 -1.37
N LEU A 46 -5.91 8.22 -0.10
CA LEU A 46 -6.85 8.30 1.01
C LEU A 46 -7.32 9.74 1.23
N VAL A 47 -6.39 10.70 1.19
CA VAL A 47 -6.71 12.12 1.36
C VAL A 47 -7.60 12.62 0.21
N GLU A 48 -7.29 12.27 -1.04
CA GLU A 48 -8.11 12.61 -2.21
C GLU A 48 -9.53 12.02 -2.09
N THR A 49 -9.65 10.78 -1.61
CA THR A 49 -10.95 10.15 -1.40
C THR A 49 -11.79 10.93 -0.38
N VAL A 50 -11.19 11.36 0.75
CA VAL A 50 -11.92 12.13 1.77
C VAL A 50 -12.39 13.48 1.23
N VAL A 51 -11.54 14.20 0.48
CA VAL A 51 -11.88 15.50 -0.12
C VAL A 51 -13.05 15.35 -1.12
N ASN A 52 -13.07 14.29 -1.92
CA ASN A 52 -14.11 14.04 -2.90
C ASN A 52 -15.43 13.57 -2.29
N THR A 53 -15.41 12.89 -1.13
CA THR A 53 -16.65 12.50 -0.41
C THR A 53 -17.27 13.61 0.42
N ALA A 54 -16.52 14.68 0.70
CA ALA A 54 -16.99 15.83 1.47
C ALA A 54 -17.51 16.99 0.59
N SER A 55 -17.50 16.83 -0.73
CA SER A 55 -18.08 17.74 -1.74
C SER A 55 -19.35 17.16 -2.31
#